data_AF-A0A0A1WE64-F1
#
_entry.id   AF-A0A0A1WE64-F1
#
_cell.length_a   1.000
_cell.length_b   1.000
_cell.length_c   1.000
_cell.angle_alpha   90.00
_cell.angle_beta   90.00
_cell.angle_gamma   90.00
#
_symmetry.space_group_name_H-M   'P 1'
#
loop_
_entity.id
_entity.type
_entity.pdbx_description
1 polymer ?
#
loop_
_entity_poly.entity_id
_entity_poly.type
_entity_poly.pdbx_seq_one_letter_code
_entity_poly.pdbx_strand_id
1 'polypeptide(L)'
;MMAEMRKKKTITPKNTLVAKNKHVSKWTARRALHNIGYISAVKKNKPALSKKDQKARMKFARERKNWTINDWQRVIWSDESKFNLFCSKNTTLKFFCCFTTLCSAFAAV
;
A
#
# COMPACT_ATOMS: atom_id res chain seq x y z
N MET A 1 8.51 -21.18 11.56
CA MET A 1 9.72 -20.91 10.72
C MET A 1 9.46 -20.00 9.51
N MET A 2 8.27 -20.01 8.89
CA MET A 2 8.00 -19.20 7.68
C MET A 2 7.74 -17.70 7.90
N ALA A 3 7.60 -17.24 9.15
CA ALA A 3 7.29 -15.85 9.47
C ALA A 3 8.52 -14.90 9.44
N GLU A 4 9.73 -15.44 9.63
CA GLU A 4 10.96 -14.65 9.75
C GLU A 4 11.42 -14.07 8.39
N MET A 5 11.00 -14.69 7.29
CA MET A 5 11.38 -14.28 5.93
C MET A 5 10.51 -13.13 5.38
N ARG A 6 9.35 -12.84 5.98
CA ARG A 6 8.43 -11.74 5.55
C ARG A 6 8.96 -10.34 5.85
N LYS A 7 9.94 -10.21 6.74
CA LYS A 7 10.55 -8.92 7.11
C LYS A 7 11.65 -8.45 6.14
N LYS A 8 12.16 -9.33 5.25
CA LYS A 8 13.31 -9.00 4.39
C LYS A 8 12.90 -8.54 2.98
N LYS A 9 13.40 -7.37 2.64
CA LYS A 9 13.19 -6.56 1.43
C LYS A 9 13.73 -7.28 0.19
N THR A 10 12.87 -7.50 -0.82
CA THR A 10 13.21 -7.79 -2.25
C THR A 10 14.17 -8.95 -2.53
N ILE A 11 13.61 -10.15 -2.73
CA ILE A 11 14.31 -11.26 -3.36
C ILE A 11 13.87 -11.31 -4.82
N THR A 12 14.58 -10.62 -5.70
CA THR A 12 14.46 -10.90 -7.14
C THR A 12 15.36 -12.09 -7.49
N PRO A 13 15.06 -12.87 -8.54
CA PRO A 13 15.95 -13.93 -9.03
C PRO A 13 17.34 -13.41 -9.38
N LYS A 14 17.49 -12.12 -9.73
CA LYS A 14 18.80 -11.49 -9.98
C LYS A 14 19.55 -11.24 -8.66
N ASN A 15 18.89 -10.68 -7.66
CA ASN A 15 19.52 -10.35 -6.37
C ASN A 15 19.91 -11.61 -5.57
N THR A 16 19.21 -12.73 -5.77
CA THR A 16 19.56 -14.03 -5.17
C THR A 16 20.82 -14.65 -5.75
N LEU A 17 21.08 -14.44 -7.05
CA LEU A 17 22.31 -14.89 -7.70
C LEU A 17 23.53 -14.10 -7.20
N VAL A 18 23.38 -12.79 -7.06
CA VAL A 18 24.39 -11.89 -6.50
C VAL A 18 24.67 -12.21 -5.03
N ALA A 19 23.63 -12.41 -4.21
CA ALA A 19 23.78 -12.71 -2.79
C ALA A 19 24.42 -14.07 -2.49
N LYS A 20 24.37 -15.03 -3.42
CA LYS A 20 24.92 -16.38 -3.25
C LYS A 20 26.26 -16.60 -3.97
N ASN A 21 26.80 -15.59 -4.67
CA ASN A 21 28.03 -15.68 -5.48
C ASN A 21 28.09 -16.96 -6.33
N LYS A 22 26.97 -17.30 -6.99
CA LYS A 22 26.87 -18.50 -7.84
C LYS A 22 26.44 -18.10 -9.24
N HIS A 23 27.19 -18.57 -10.24
CA HIS A 23 26.86 -18.38 -11.65
C HIS A 23 25.76 -19.37 -12.07
N VAL A 24 24.51 -19.06 -11.72
CA VAL A 24 23.34 -19.90 -12.01
C VAL A 24 22.41 -19.15 -12.96
N SER A 25 21.78 -19.88 -13.89
CA SER A 25 20.81 -19.28 -14.79
C SER A 25 19.60 -18.74 -14.02
N LYS A 26 19.02 -17.62 -14.50
CA LYS A 26 17.80 -17.03 -13.93
C LYS A 26 16.64 -18.04 -13.84
N TRP A 27 16.60 -18.99 -14.78
CA TRP A 27 15.60 -20.05 -14.84
C TRP A 27 15.73 -21.04 -13.66
N THR A 28 16.94 -21.50 -13.38
CA THR A 28 17.20 -22.41 -12.27
C THR A 28 16.93 -21.75 -10.92
N ALA A 29 17.30 -20.47 -10.76
CA ALA A 29 16.97 -19.71 -9.54
C ALA A 29 15.45 -19.59 -9.31
N ARG A 30 14.67 -19.32 -10.37
CA ARG A 30 13.21 -19.20 -10.28
C ARG A 30 12.54 -20.51 -9.89
N ARG A 31 12.94 -21.63 -10.51
CA ARG A 31 12.41 -22.97 -10.19
C ARG A 31 12.70 -23.35 -8.74
N ALA A 32 13.93 -23.13 -8.27
CA ALA A 32 14.28 -23.38 -6.89
C ALA A 32 13.43 -22.54 -5.91
N LEU A 33 13.21 -21.25 -6.20
CA LEU A 33 12.35 -20.39 -5.38
C LEU A 33 10.89 -20.87 -5.39
N HIS A 34 10.37 -21.29 -6.53
CA HIS A 34 9.02 -21.84 -6.63
C HIS A 34 8.86 -23.15 -5.85
N ASN A 35 9.86 -24.05 -5.90
CA ASN A 35 9.85 -25.30 -5.13
C ASN A 35 9.88 -25.05 -3.61
N ILE A 36 10.47 -23.94 -3.17
CA ILE A 36 10.46 -23.51 -1.76
C ILE A 36 9.13 -22.80 -1.39
N GLY A 37 8.22 -22.61 -2.35
CA GLY A 37 6.90 -22.01 -2.14
C GLY A 37 6.84 -20.49 -2.33
N TYR A 38 7.86 -19.87 -2.93
CA TYR A 38 7.83 -18.45 -3.26
C TYR A 38 7.03 -18.18 -4.55
N ILE A 39 6.11 -17.22 -4.46
CA ILE A 39 5.30 -16.75 -5.58
C ILE A 39 5.85 -15.39 -6.05
N SER A 40 5.92 -15.20 -7.36
CA SER A 40 6.25 -13.90 -7.94
C SER A 40 5.07 -12.92 -7.79
N ALA A 41 5.30 -11.77 -7.16
CA ALA A 41 4.31 -10.71 -7.02
C ALA A 41 4.90 -9.35 -7.42
N VAL A 42 4.09 -8.52 -8.07
CA VAL A 42 4.44 -7.14 -8.39
C VAL A 42 4.23 -6.27 -7.16
N LYS A 43 5.25 -5.47 -6.80
CA LYS A 43 5.12 -4.53 -5.70
C LYS A 43 4.13 -3.42 -6.08
N LYS A 44 3.04 -3.29 -5.33
CA LYS A 44 2.15 -2.13 -5.46
C LYS A 44 2.90 -0.84 -5.11
N ASN A 45 2.79 0.17 -5.96
CA ASN A 45 3.31 1.50 -5.69
C ASN A 45 2.58 2.10 -4.49
N LYS A 46 3.34 2.53 -3.49
CA LYS A 46 2.82 3.18 -2.28
C LYS A 46 3.56 4.51 -2.13
N PRO A 47 2.88 5.60 -1.76
CA PRO A 47 3.57 6.83 -1.43
C PRO A 47 4.55 6.57 -0.29
N ALA A 48 5.74 7.16 -0.38
CA ALA A 48 6.73 7.07 0.68
C ALA A 48 6.19 7.81 1.91
N LEU A 49 6.15 7.13 3.05
CA LEU A 49 5.75 7.74 4.31
C LEU A 49 6.99 8.19 5.07
N SER A 50 7.00 9.43 5.54
CA SER A 50 8.00 9.88 6.50
C SER A 50 7.78 9.17 7.84
N LYS A 51 8.85 9.05 8.64
CA LYS A 51 8.76 8.53 10.02
C LYS A 51 7.78 9.34 10.87
N LYS A 52 7.65 10.66 10.61
CA LYS A 52 6.69 11.54 11.27
C LYS A 52 5.26 11.15 10.94
N ASP A 53 4.94 10.98 9.66
CA ASP A 53 3.60 10.63 9.19
C ASP A 53 3.19 9.24 9.67
N GLN A 54 4.14 8.31 9.74
CA GLN A 54 3.89 6.97 10.29
C GLN A 54 3.47 7.03 11.76
N LYS A 55 4.17 7.83 12.58
CA LYS A 55 3.81 8.03 13.99
C LYS A 55 2.45 8.70 14.13
N ALA A 56 2.17 9.73 13.33
CA ALA A 56 0.89 10.43 13.35
C ALA A 56 -0.27 9.49 13.00
N ARG A 57 -0.12 8.68 11.94
CA ARG A 57 -1.11 7.67 11.54
C ARG A 57 -1.32 6.60 12.61
N MET A 58 -0.24 6.14 13.25
CA MET A 58 -0.33 5.17 14.34
C MET A 58 -1.06 5.74 15.56
N LYS A 59 -0.77 6.98 15.94
CA LYS A 59 -1.45 7.67 17.04
C LYS A 59 -2.94 7.83 16.74
N PHE A 60 -3.27 8.31 15.53
CA PHE A 60 -4.64 8.48 15.07
C PHE A 60 -5.45 7.16 15.13
N ALA A 61 -4.87 6.06 14.65
CA ALA A 61 -5.51 4.75 14.66
C ALA A 61 -5.71 4.19 16.07
N ARG A 62 -4.75 4.40 16.98
CA ARG A 62 -4.86 3.95 18.39
C ARG A 62 -5.96 4.69 19.14
N GLU A 63 -6.04 6.00 18.97
CA GLU A 63 -7.06 6.85 19.61
C GLU A 63 -8.49 6.48 19.18
N ARG A 64 -8.66 6.05 17.92
CA ARG A 64 -9.96 5.78 17.30
C ARG A 64 -10.25 4.28 17.17
N LYS A 65 -9.49 3.42 17.84
CA LYS A 65 -9.64 1.96 17.76
C LYS A 65 -11.03 1.50 18.23
N ASN A 66 -11.58 2.16 19.25
CA ASN A 66 -12.86 1.78 19.86
C ASN A 66 -14.02 2.67 19.38
N TRP A 67 -13.84 3.43 18.30
CA TRP A 67 -14.90 4.29 17.77
C TRP A 67 -16.03 3.47 17.16
N THR A 68 -17.26 3.86 17.48
CA THR A 68 -18.47 3.24 16.95
C THR A 68 -18.87 3.89 15.62
N ILE A 69 -19.79 3.25 14.90
CA ILE A 69 -20.31 3.78 13.63
C ILE A 69 -20.91 5.19 13.82
N ASN A 70 -21.59 5.43 14.95
CA ASN A 70 -22.17 6.73 15.27
C ASN A 70 -21.11 7.82 15.49
N ASP A 71 -19.91 7.45 15.97
CA ASP A 71 -18.80 8.40 16.11
C ASP A 71 -18.21 8.79 14.75
N TRP A 72 -18.13 7.84 13.82
CA TRP A 72 -17.68 8.11 12.44
C TRP A 72 -18.66 8.97 11.65
N GLN A 73 -19.97 8.82 11.90
CA GLN A 73 -21.00 9.66 11.27
C GLN A 73 -20.90 11.14 11.64
N ARG A 74 -20.27 11.46 12.78
CA ARG A 74 -20.04 12.85 13.20
C ARG A 74 -18.81 13.48 12.53
N VAL A 75 -17.99 12.69 11.83
CA VAL A 75 -16.79 13.20 11.15
C VAL A 75 -17.15 13.68 9.76
N ILE A 76 -16.96 14.97 9.52
CA ILE A 76 -17.06 15.56 8.18
C ILE A 76 -15.67 15.53 7.53
N TRP A 77 -15.59 14.91 6.36
CA TRP A 77 -14.37 14.83 5.57
C TRP A 77 -14.44 15.82 4.41
N SER A 78 -13.40 16.64 4.25
CA SER A 78 -13.22 17.52 3.09
C SER A 78 -11.88 17.18 2.43
N ASP A 79 -11.91 16.85 1.14
CA ASP A 79 -10.70 16.68 0.33
C ASP A 79 -10.87 17.33 -1.05
N GLU A 80 -9.76 17.78 -1.63
CA GLU A 80 -9.71 18.35 -2.97
C GLU A 80 -9.23 17.29 -3.96
N SER A 81 -10.14 16.81 -4.81
CA SER A 81 -9.79 15.90 -5.90
C SER A 81 -9.75 16.64 -7.24
N LYS A 82 -8.68 16.40 -8.00
CA LYS A 82 -8.52 16.96 -9.34
C LYS A 82 -9.24 16.09 -10.37
N PHE A 83 -10.31 16.62 -10.96
CA PHE A 83 -10.96 16.00 -12.11
C PHE A 83 -10.48 16.67 -13.41
N ASN A 84 -10.00 15.87 -14.36
CA ASN A 84 -9.63 16.36 -15.68
C ASN A 84 -10.75 15.98 -16.66
N LEU A 85 -11.45 16.97 -17.23
CA LEU A 85 -12.54 16.73 -18.19
C LEU A 85 -12.02 16.27 -19.56
N PHE A 86 -10.84 16.74 -19.95
CA PHE A 86 -10.15 16.30 -21.17
C PHE A 86 -8.68 16.04 -20.86
N CYS A 87 -8.07 15.09 -21.57
CA CYS A 87 -6.65 14.73 -21.45
C CYS A 87 -5.69 15.83 -22.01
N SER A 88 -6.18 17.06 -22.17
CA SER A 88 -5.38 18.22 -22.59
C SER A 88 -5.30 19.18 -21.42
N LYS A 89 -4.08 19.43 -20.99
CA LYS A 89 -3.78 20.27 -19.83
C LYS A 89 -4.21 21.71 -20.13
N ASN A 90 -5.15 22.25 -19.33
CA ASN A 90 -5.15 23.63 -18.80
C ASN A 90 -6.52 24.17 -18.33
N THR A 91 -7.54 23.34 -18.17
CA THR A 91 -8.76 23.74 -17.43
C THR A 91 -8.94 22.85 -16.21
N THR A 92 -8.58 23.39 -15.03
CA THR A 92 -8.77 22.70 -13.76
C THR A 92 -10.05 23.19 -13.11
N LEU A 93 -11.07 22.35 -13.04
CA LEU A 93 -12.22 22.59 -12.17
C LEU A 93 -11.89 22.02 -10.79
N LYS A 94 -11.82 22.91 -9.80
CA LYS A 94 -11.74 22.53 -8.39
C LYS A 94 -13.17 22.36 -7.89
N PHE A 95 -13.58 21.12 -7.68
CA PHE A 95 -14.83 20.83 -6.98
C PHE A 95 -14.51 20.40 -5.55
N PHE A 96 -15.19 21.01 -4.59
CA PHE A 96 -15.22 20.54 -3.21
C PHE A 96 -16.08 19.27 -3.16
N CYS A 97 -15.48 18.13 -2.80
CA CYS A 97 -16.22 16.90 -2.62
C CYS A 97 -16.45 16.68 -1.12
N CYS A 98 -17.69 16.88 -0.66
CA CYS A 98 -18.12 16.56 0.69
C CYS A 98 -18.68 15.13 0.67
N PHE A 99 -17.87 14.14 1.07
CA PHE A 99 -18.25 12.72 1.02
C PHE A 99 -19.06 12.35 2.28
N THR A 100 -20.32 12.78 2.35
CA THR A 100 -21.23 12.40 3.45
C THR A 100 -21.97 11.09 3.21
N THR A 101 -21.90 10.50 2.01
CA THR A 101 -22.77 9.37 1.61
C THR A 101 -22.06 8.05 1.32
N LEU A 102 -20.80 7.87 1.76
CA LEU A 102 -20.09 6.60 1.54
C LEU A 102 -19.43 6.04 2.80
N CYS A 103 -20.18 6.04 3.90
CA CYS A 103 -19.81 5.39 5.16
C CYS A 103 -19.99 3.84 5.13
N SER A 104 -20.51 3.25 4.05
CA SER A 104 -20.83 1.81 3.98
C SER A 104 -19.66 0.88 3.65
N ALA A 105 -18.48 1.40 3.27
CA ALA A 105 -17.37 0.57 2.77
C ALA A 105 -16.17 0.41 3.73
N PHE A 106 -16.15 1.08 4.89
CA PHE A 106 -15.04 0.97 5.85
C PHE A 106 -15.26 -0.07 6.95
N ALA A 107 -16.40 -0.78 6.95
CA ALA A 107 -16.76 -1.76 7.97
C ALA A 107 -16.21 -3.19 7.71
N ALA A 108 -15.40 -3.39 6.67
CA ALA A 108 -14.88 -4.72 6.30
C ALA A 108 -13.36 -4.72 6.01
N VAL A 109 -12.55 -4.24 6.96
CA VAL A 109 -11.11 -4.57 7.09
C VAL A 109 -10.71 -4.64 8.56
#